data_AF-A0A7C1QI54-F1
#
_entry.id   AF-A0A7C1QI54-F1
#
_cell.length_a   1.000
_cell.length_b   1.000
_cell.length_c   1.000
_cell.angle_alpha   90.00
_cell.angle_beta   90.00
_cell.angle_gamma   90.00
#
_symmetry.space_group_name_H-M   'P 1'
#
loop_
_entity.id
_entity.type
_entity.pdbx_description
1 polymer ?
#
loop_
_entity_poly.entity_id
_entity_poly.type
_entity_poly.pdbx_seq_one_letter_code
_entity_poly.pdbx_strand_id
1 'polypeptide(L)'
;VFNAQEADKIGFVSKVVPDDEILNEALNLAKQILTKSPIGIRFTKDALNMNVDASSLDSAIKLENRTQVICINAEDALEGVFATLEKRESKYDKW
;
A
#
# COMPACT_ATOMS: atom_id res chain seq x y z
N VAL A 1 -26.12 11.06 -7.45
CA VAL A 1 -26.03 9.59 -7.34
C VAL A 1 -25.53 9.09 -8.68
N PHE A 2 -24.45 8.31 -8.70
CA PHE A 2 -23.83 7.77 -9.91
C PHE A 2 -23.79 6.23 -9.83
N ASN A 3 -23.73 5.54 -10.97
CA ASN A 3 -23.63 4.08 -11.01
C ASN A 3 -22.17 3.60 -10.79
N ALA A 4 -21.97 2.28 -10.68
CA ALA A 4 -20.66 1.70 -10.42
C ALA A 4 -19.62 2.06 -11.50
N GLN A 5 -20.01 2.03 -12.77
CA GLN A 5 -19.11 2.34 -13.89
C GLN A 5 -18.70 3.82 -13.92
N GLU A 6 -19.60 4.72 -13.53
CA GLU A 6 -19.29 6.13 -13.34
C GLU A 6 -18.35 6.34 -12.15
N ALA A 7 -18.56 5.62 -11.05
CA ALA A 7 -17.69 5.66 -9.87
C ALA A 7 -16.24 5.27 -10.20
N ASP A 8 -16.05 4.23 -11.01
CA ASP A 8 -14.74 3.75 -11.47
C ASP A 8 -14.03 4.80 -12.33
N LYS A 9 -14.75 5.37 -13.31
CA LYS A 9 -14.22 6.39 -14.23
C LYS A 9 -13.70 7.64 -13.52
N ILE A 10 -14.31 8.02 -12.39
CA ILE A 10 -13.90 9.19 -11.61
C ILE A 10 -12.90 8.84 -10.50
N GLY A 11 -12.48 7.58 -10.37
CA GLY A 11 -11.54 7.13 -9.34
C GLY A 11 -12.14 7.07 -7.92
N PHE A 12 -13.46 6.98 -7.79
CA PHE A 12 -14.13 6.87 -6.49
C PHE A 12 -14.03 5.45 -5.91
N VAL A 13 -13.98 4.43 -6.77
CA VAL A 13 -13.73 3.04 -6.40
C VAL A 13 -12.47 2.54 -7.09
N SER A 14 -11.84 1.51 -6.53
CA SER A 14 -10.61 0.94 -7.11
C SER A 14 -10.85 0.02 -8.31
N LYS A 15 -12.04 -0.60 -8.39
CA LYS A 15 -12.43 -1.55 -9.44
C LYS A 15 -13.93 -1.84 -9.39
N VAL A 16 -14.53 -2.14 -10.54
CA VAL A 16 -15.90 -2.67 -10.67
C VAL A 16 -15.85 -4.11 -11.17
N VAL A 17 -16.61 -4.98 -10.51
CA VAL A 17 -16.75 -6.42 -10.81
C VAL A 17 -18.22 -6.83 -10.74
N PRO A 18 -18.62 -8.00 -11.27
CA PRO A 18 -19.96 -8.56 -11.03
C PRO A 18 -20.29 -8.67 -9.54
N ASP A 19 -21.56 -8.51 -9.18
CA ASP A 19 -22.02 -8.45 -7.78
C ASP A 19 -21.63 -9.69 -6.97
N ASP A 20 -21.66 -10.87 -7.59
CA ASP A 20 -21.30 -12.16 -6.99
C ASP A 20 -19.78 -12.37 -6.84
N GLU A 21 -18.95 -11.51 -7.44
CA GLU A 21 -17.49 -11.56 -7.36
C GLU A 21 -16.90 -10.55 -6.37
N ILE A 22 -17.68 -9.60 -5.85
CA ILE A 22 -17.21 -8.48 -4.99
C ILE A 22 -16.31 -8.97 -3.85
N LEU A 23 -16.78 -9.96 -3.09
CA LEU A 23 -16.04 -10.47 -1.94
C LEU A 23 -14.75 -11.19 -2.37
N ASN A 24 -14.82 -11.97 -3.44
CA ASN A 24 -13.65 -12.71 -3.95
C ASN A 24 -12.57 -11.74 -4.43
N GLU A 25 -12.95 -10.69 -5.16
CA GLU A 25 -12.01 -9.67 -5.62
C GLU A 25 -11.38 -8.89 -4.44
N ALA A 26 -12.20 -8.48 -3.46
CA ALA A 26 -11.70 -7.79 -2.27
C ALA A 26 -10.71 -8.66 -1.47
N LEU A 27 -11.00 -9.95 -1.30
CA LEU A 27 -10.10 -10.89 -0.63
C LEU A 27 -8.83 -11.16 -1.43
N ASN A 28 -8.91 -11.18 -2.76
CA ASN A 28 -7.73 -11.32 -3.61
C ASN A 28 -6.78 -10.11 -3.46
N LEU A 29 -7.33 -8.90 -3.43
CA LEU A 29 -6.53 -7.70 -3.13
C LEU A 29 -5.92 -7.76 -1.73
N ALA A 30 -6.70 -8.17 -0.72
CA ALA A 30 -6.18 -8.32 0.64
C ALA A 30 -5.02 -9.34 0.71
N LYS A 31 -5.14 -10.48 0.01
CA LYS A 31 -4.04 -11.47 -0.09
C LYS A 31 -2.79 -10.87 -0.71
N GLN A 32 -2.92 -10.04 -1.75
CA GLN A 32 -1.77 -9.35 -2.35
C GLN A 32 -1.12 -8.38 -1.37
N ILE A 33 -1.90 -7.59 -0.63
CA ILE A 33 -1.39 -6.66 0.39
C ILE A 33 -0.63 -7.43 1.49
N LEU A 34 -1.13 -8.59 1.91
CA LEU A 34 -0.51 -9.43 2.94
C LEU A 34 0.84 -10.04 2.52
N THR A 35 1.22 -9.96 1.24
CA THR A 35 2.57 -10.35 0.77
C THR A 35 3.62 -9.25 0.93
N LYS A 36 3.23 -8.06 1.39
CA LYS A 36 4.10 -6.89 1.51
C LYS A 36 4.50 -6.66 2.95
N SER A 37 5.57 -5.88 3.14
CA SER A 37 6.06 -5.46 4.45
C SER A 37 4.94 -4.75 5.23
N PRO A 38 4.54 -5.25 6.42
CA PRO A 38 3.51 -4.61 7.24
C PRO A 38 3.87 -3.16 7.61
N ILE A 39 5.14 -2.91 7.98
CA ILE A 39 5.59 -1.55 8.32
C ILE A 39 5.59 -0.65 7.08
N GLY A 40 6.00 -1.17 5.92
CA GLY A 40 5.96 -0.44 4.64
C GLY A 40 4.54 -0.05 4.23
N ILE A 41 3.57 -0.98 4.31
CA ILE A 41 2.16 -0.69 4.00
C ILE A 41 1.59 0.34 4.95
N ARG A 42 1.80 0.19 6.26
CA ARG A 42 1.29 1.11 7.28
C ARG A 42 1.81 2.53 7.01
N PHE A 43 3.12 2.68 6.92
CA PHE A 43 3.72 3.99 6.78
C PHE A 43 3.45 4.64 5.42
N THR A 44 3.32 3.86 4.35
CA THR A 44 2.85 4.38 3.06
C THR A 44 1.45 4.94 3.19
N LYS A 45 0.52 4.22 3.83
CA LYS A 45 -0.86 4.67 4.01
C LYS A 45 -0.93 5.93 4.89
N ASP A 46 -0.16 5.97 5.96
CA ASP A 46 -0.09 7.13 6.86
C ASP A 46 0.47 8.36 6.14
N ALA A 47 1.58 8.20 5.40
CA ALA A 47 2.19 9.28 4.63
C ALA A 47 1.23 9.83 3.56
N LEU A 48 0.51 8.96 2.84
CA LEU A 48 -0.50 9.37 1.87
C LEU A 48 -1.62 10.19 2.53
N ASN A 49 -2.16 9.72 3.66
CA ASN A 49 -3.22 10.42 4.37
C ASN A 49 -2.75 11.80 4.89
N MET A 50 -1.55 11.88 5.46
CA MET A 50 -0.98 13.15 5.93
C MET A 50 -0.70 14.12 4.78
N ASN A 51 -0.28 13.61 3.63
CA ASN A 51 0.06 14.43 2.48
C ASN A 51 -1.15 15.03 1.74
N VAL A 52 -2.37 14.56 2.02
CA VAL A 52 -3.61 15.20 1.52
C VAL A 52 -3.65 16.68 1.94
N ASP A 53 -3.18 16.98 3.14
CA ASP A 53 -3.16 18.33 3.73
C ASP A 53 -1.75 18.92 3.81
N ALA A 54 -0.80 18.43 3.00
CA ALA A 54 0.57 18.93 3.02
C ALA A 54 0.62 20.41 2.65
N SER A 55 1.24 21.22 3.52
CA SER A 55 1.39 22.67 3.31
C SER A 55 2.25 23.04 2.09
N SER A 56 3.12 22.13 1.65
CA SER A 56 4.00 22.29 0.50
C SER A 56 4.60 20.96 0.07
N LEU A 57 5.10 20.88 -1.16
CA LEU A 57 5.86 19.73 -1.65
C LEU A 57 7.09 19.43 -0.77
N ASP A 58 7.80 20.47 -0.31
CA ASP A 58 8.95 20.32 0.59
C ASP A 58 8.56 19.65 1.91
N SER A 59 7.40 20.01 2.49
CA SER A 59 6.91 19.37 3.70
C SER A 59 6.54 17.90 3.48
N ALA A 60 5.94 17.57 2.32
CA ALA A 60 5.61 16.20 1.95
C ALA A 60 6.87 15.34 1.76
N ILE A 61 7.89 15.87 1.06
CA ILE A 61 9.17 15.18 0.84
C ILE A 61 9.89 14.94 2.16
N LYS A 62 9.86 15.89 3.10
CA LYS A 62 10.47 15.71 4.44
C LYS A 62 9.77 14.61 5.24
N LEU A 63 8.44 14.52 5.16
CA LEU A 63 7.67 13.43 5.77
C LEU A 63 8.05 12.09 5.15
N GLU A 64 8.10 12.01 3.82
CA GLU A 64 8.47 10.80 3.08
C GLU A 64 9.90 10.36 3.42
N ASN A 65 10.86 11.29 3.42
CA ASN A 65 12.26 11.01 3.75
C ASN A 65 12.42 10.39 5.14
N ARG A 66 11.80 11.00 6.17
CA ARG A 66 11.82 10.45 7.53
C ARG A 66 11.25 9.03 7.57
N THR A 67 10.12 8.83 6.89
CA THR A 67 9.41 7.56 6.86
C THR A 67 10.22 6.49 6.14
N GLN A 68 10.89 6.84 5.04
CA GLN A 68 11.77 5.95 4.30
C GLN A 68 12.98 5.50 5.13
N VAL A 69 13.58 6.42 5.90
CA VAL A 69 14.68 6.09 6.83
C VAL A 69 14.22 5.09 7.89
N ILE A 70 13.00 5.21 8.42
CA ILE A 70 12.47 4.23 9.37
C ILE A 70 12.28 2.87 8.69
N CYS A 71 11.64 2.85 7.51
CA CYS A 71 11.36 1.61 6.79
C CYS A 71 12.65 0.85 6.41
N ILE A 72 13.69 1.53 5.92
CA ILE A 72 14.93 0.86 5.48
C ILE A 72 15.76 0.29 6.62
N ASN A 73 15.59 0.81 7.84
CA ASN A 73 16.25 0.30 9.04
C ASN A 73 15.44 -0.81 9.75
N ALA A 74 14.23 -1.12 9.29
CA ALA A 74 13.46 -2.24 9.80
C ALA A 74 13.96 -3.57 9.20
N GLU A 75 13.76 -4.67 9.92
CA GLU A 75 14.16 -6.03 9.49
C GLU A 75 13.50 -6.41 8.15
N ASP A 76 12.27 -5.95 7.93
CA ASP A 76 11.53 -6.10 6.68
C ASP A 76 12.31 -5.62 5.44
N ALA A 77 13.11 -4.56 5.55
CA ALA A 77 13.85 -4.04 4.41
C ALA A 77 14.94 -5.02 3.95
N LEU A 78 15.66 -5.63 4.91
CA LEU A 78 16.67 -6.64 4.61
C LEU A 78 16.02 -7.88 3.98
N GLU A 79 14.92 -8.37 4.56
CA GLU A 79 14.18 -9.51 4.02
C GLU A 79 13.67 -9.24 2.59
N GLY A 80 13.12 -8.05 2.33
CA GLY A 80 12.66 -7.67 0.99
C GLY A 80 13.79 -7.70 -0.05
N VAL A 81 14.98 -7.20 0.32
CA VAL A 81 16.18 -7.23 -0.53
C VAL A 81 16.64 -8.67 -0.77
N PHE A 82 16.82 -9.47 0.29
CA PHE A 82 17.30 -10.84 0.16
C PHE A 82 16.33 -11.73 -0.60
N ALA A 83 15.02 -11.65 -0.31
CA ALA A 83 14.01 -12.42 -1.03
C ALA A 83 14.02 -12.10 -2.54
N THR A 84 14.22 -10.83 -2.90
CA THR A 84 14.34 -10.40 -4.30
C THR A 84 15.61 -10.97 -4.95
N LEU A 85 16.76 -10.89 -4.28
CA LEU A 85 18.02 -11.44 -4.77
C LEU A 85 17.97 -12.96 -4.94
N GLU A 86 17.33 -13.64 -3.99
CA GLU A 86 17.16 -15.10 -3.95
C GLU A 86 15.99 -15.60 -4.82
N LYS A 87 15.22 -14.70 -5.44
CA LYS A 87 14.04 -15.01 -6.27
C LYS A 87 13.00 -15.89 -5.55
N ARG A 88 12.77 -15.61 -4.26
CA ARG A 88 11.74 -16.27 -3.46
C ARG A 88 10.73 -15.24 -2.97
N GLU A 89 9.61 -15.73 -2.46
CA GLU A 89 8.65 -14.87 -1.77
C GLU A 89 9.27 -14.33 -0.46
N SER A 90 8.98 -13.06 -0.18
CA SER A 90 9.36 -12.41 1.07
C SER A 90 8.51 -12.94 2.23
N LYS A 91 9.14 -13.09 3.39
CA LYS A 91 8.52 -13.56 4.63
C LYS A 91 8.64 -12.48 5.69
N TYR A 92 7.63 -11.64 5.77
CA TYR A 92 7.53 -10.62 6.80
C TYR A 92 6.87 -11.20 8.05
N ASP A 93 7.41 -10.85 9.23
CA ASP A 93 6.74 -11.17 10.48
C ASP A 93 5.43 -10.41 10.56
N LYS A 94 4.36 -11.13 10.92
CA LYS A 94 3.03 -10.57 10.79
C LYS A 94 2.66 -9.66 11.95
N TRP A 95 3.30 -9.76 13.12
CA TRP A 95 2.97 -9.00 14.34
C TRP A 95 4.11 -8.98 15.35
#